data_AF-A0A031IU98-F1
#
_entry.id   AF-A0A031IU98-F1
#
_cell.length_a   1.000
_cell.length_b   1.000
_cell.length_c   1.000
_cell.angle_alpha   90.00
_cell.angle_beta   90.00
_cell.angle_gamma   90.00
#
_symmetry.space_group_name_H-M   'P 1'
#
loop_
_entity.id
_entity.type
_entity.pdbx_description
1 polymer ?
#
loop_
_entity_poly.entity_id
_entity_poly.type
_entity_poly.pdbx_seq_one_letter_code
_entity_poly.pdbx_strand_id
1 'polypeptide(L)'
;MTTVQVCALIVLILLVGLTYRAGYRGGLIDGRIEGINEGAAIKQSDISGTIQDLKRSLNQAQDHYKQLYAHYKRALAASKLGESERQTLLAIAEKLRIAAATFSAFRTGKKLERDTLMLRDQALAIATLLEPSAQEAA
;
A
#
# COMPACT_ATOMS: atom_id res chain seq x y z
N MET A 1 -47.52 11.53 77.37
CA MET A 1 -46.95 10.61 76.35
C MET A 1 -46.22 9.48 77.07
N THR A 2 -46.46 8.23 76.71
CA THR A 2 -45.77 7.09 77.34
C THR A 2 -44.37 6.93 76.74
N THR A 3 -43.40 6.54 77.56
CA THR A 3 -42.00 6.34 77.17
C THR A 3 -41.85 5.44 75.93
N VAL A 4 -42.75 4.47 75.79
CA VAL A 4 -42.79 3.53 74.67
C VAL A 4 -43.11 4.24 73.33
N GLN A 5 -44.05 5.20 73.32
CA GLN A 5 -44.35 5.96 72.10
C GLN A 5 -43.17 6.83 71.66
N VAL A 6 -42.46 7.44 72.62
CA VAL A 6 -41.29 8.26 72.32
C VAL A 6 -40.15 7.41 71.75
N CYS A 7 -39.86 6.25 72.33
CA CYS A 7 -38.86 5.32 71.79
C CYS A 7 -39.22 4.82 70.38
N ALA A 8 -40.47 4.43 70.15
CA ALA A 8 -40.91 3.98 68.83
C ALA A 8 -40.75 5.08 67.75
N LEU A 9 -41.04 6.32 68.11
CA LEU A 9 -40.94 7.47 67.21
C LEU A 9 -39.47 7.81 66.87
N ILE A 10 -38.56 7.70 67.85
CA ILE A 10 -37.11 7.87 67.62
C ILE A 10 -36.59 6.80 66.65
N VAL A 11 -36.94 5.53 66.87
CA VAL A 11 -36.49 4.43 66.00
C VAL A 11 -37.02 4.61 64.58
N LEU A 12 -38.28 5.04 64.42
CA LEU A 12 -38.87 5.32 63.11
C LEU A 12 -38.11 6.43 62.37
N ILE A 13 -37.81 7.55 63.04
CA ILE A 13 -37.06 8.66 62.45
C ILE A 13 -35.66 8.22 62.03
N LEU A 14 -34.97 7.46 62.89
CA LEU A 14 -33.64 6.95 62.57
C LEU A 14 -33.66 6.03 61.36
N LEU A 15 -34.62 5.10 61.27
CA LEU A 15 -34.80 4.21 60.13
C LEU A 15 -35.02 4.98 58.83
N VAL A 16 -35.94 5.95 58.83
CA VAL A 16 -36.23 6.79 57.67
C VAL A 16 -35.02 7.63 57.26
N GLY A 17 -34.29 8.20 58.22
CA GLY A 17 -33.07 8.96 57.94
C GLY A 17 -31.96 8.09 57.35
N LEU A 18 -31.81 6.86 57.83
CA LEU A 18 -30.80 5.92 57.34
C LEU A 18 -31.11 5.42 55.93
N THR A 19 -32.36 5.08 55.64
CA THR A 19 -32.79 4.66 54.29
C THR A 19 -32.70 5.80 53.30
N TYR A 20 -33.09 7.02 53.68
CA TYR A 20 -32.94 8.21 52.84
C TYR A 20 -31.47 8.48 52.53
N ARG A 21 -30.59 8.44 53.54
CA ARG A 21 -29.16 8.68 53.36
C ARG A 21 -28.49 7.59 52.52
N ALA A 22 -28.84 6.32 52.75
CA ALA A 22 -28.32 5.19 51.99
C ALA A 22 -28.78 5.25 50.52
N GLY A 23 -30.05 5.57 50.27
CA GLY A 23 -30.57 5.76 48.91
C GLY A 23 -29.94 6.97 48.20
N TYR A 24 -29.81 8.10 48.89
CA TYR A 24 -29.23 9.31 48.32
C TYR A 24 -27.72 9.15 48.00
N ARG A 25 -26.93 8.60 48.93
CA ARG A 25 -25.50 8.31 48.65
C ARG A 25 -25.33 7.19 47.64
N GLY A 26 -26.16 6.15 47.73
CA GLY A 26 -26.13 5.01 46.83
C GLY A 26 -26.36 5.45 45.39
N GLY A 27 -27.47 6.15 45.13
CA GLY A 27 -27.80 6.62 43.78
C GLY A 27 -26.76 7.59 43.20
N LEU A 28 -26.16 8.45 44.02
CA LEU A 28 -25.13 9.38 43.54
C LEU A 28 -23.81 8.67 43.18
N ILE A 29 -23.44 7.64 43.92
CA ILE A 29 -22.23 6.84 43.66
C ILE A 29 -22.46 5.94 42.45
N ASP A 30 -23.61 5.26 42.40
CA ASP A 30 -23.96 4.32 41.35
C ASP A 30 -24.09 5.03 40.00
N GLY A 31 -24.81 6.15 39.94
CA GLY A 31 -24.93 6.96 38.71
C GLY A 31 -23.59 7.54 38.24
N ARG A 32 -22.65 7.84 39.15
CA ARG A 32 -21.31 8.29 38.77
C ARG A 32 -20.47 7.14 38.20
N ILE A 33 -20.56 5.94 38.78
CA ILE A 33 -19.84 4.76 38.29
C ILE A 33 -20.39 4.37 36.92
N GLU A 34 -21.72 4.32 36.77
CA GLU A 34 -22.36 4.00 35.51
C GLU A 34 -21.98 5.01 34.41
N GLY A 35 -22.06 6.31 34.70
CA GLY A 35 -21.66 7.34 33.73
C GLY A 35 -20.18 7.31 33.34
N ILE A 36 -19.29 6.93 34.27
CA ILE A 36 -17.85 6.72 33.96
C ILE A 36 -17.68 5.50 33.07
N ASN A 37 -18.37 4.39 33.35
CA ASN A 37 -18.28 3.16 32.59
C ASN A 37 -18.85 3.34 31.17
N GLU A 38 -20.03 3.94 31.04
CA GLU A 38 -20.62 4.28 29.73
C GLU A 38 -19.70 5.22 28.94
N GLY A 39 -19.18 6.27 29.58
CA GLY A 39 -18.24 7.20 28.94
C GLY A 39 -16.94 6.54 28.50
N ALA A 40 -16.43 5.59 29.29
CA ALA A 40 -15.25 4.80 28.93
C ALA A 40 -15.54 3.85 27.77
N ALA A 41 -16.70 3.19 27.75
CA ALA A 41 -17.11 2.30 26.68
C ALA A 41 -17.25 3.04 25.33
N ILE A 42 -17.86 4.23 25.33
CA ILE A 42 -18.01 5.08 24.13
C ILE A 42 -16.62 5.52 23.61
N LYS A 43 -15.75 6.02 24.50
CA LYS A 43 -14.39 6.38 24.11
C LYS A 43 -13.62 5.19 23.55
N GLN A 44 -13.78 4.01 24.14
CA GLN A 44 -13.11 2.82 23.68
C GLN A 44 -13.63 2.37 22.30
N SER A 45 -14.93 2.46 22.04
CA SER A 45 -15.49 2.17 20.72
C SER A 45 -15.00 3.16 19.66
N ASP A 46 -14.95 4.45 19.97
CA ASP A 46 -14.48 5.49 19.06
C ASP A 46 -12.99 5.34 18.73
N ILE A 47 -12.17 5.04 19.74
CA ILE A 47 -10.73 4.76 19.55
C ILE A 47 -10.55 3.49 18.71
N SER A 48 -11.32 2.44 18.98
CA SER A 48 -11.24 1.19 18.22
C SER A 48 -11.64 1.39 16.75
N GLY A 49 -12.69 2.18 16.48
CA GLY A 49 -13.10 2.54 15.12
C GLY A 49 -12.02 3.34 14.40
N THR A 50 -11.48 4.37 15.06
CA THR A 50 -10.41 5.22 14.51
C THR A 50 -9.15 4.41 14.18
N ILE A 51 -8.74 3.49 15.05
CA ILE A 51 -7.59 2.59 14.81
C ILE A 51 -7.86 1.66 13.62
N GLN A 52 -9.08 1.12 13.51
CA GLN A 52 -9.46 0.23 12.42
C GLN A 52 -9.46 0.95 11.07
N ASP A 53 -9.96 2.18 11.03
CA ASP A 53 -9.93 3.02 9.83
C ASP A 53 -8.51 3.40 9.43
N LEU A 54 -7.66 3.76 10.40
CA LEU A 54 -6.25 4.07 10.14
C LEU A 54 -5.47 2.83 9.65
N LYS A 55 -5.79 1.64 10.18
CA LYS A 55 -5.22 0.38 9.70
C LYS A 55 -5.68 0.06 8.28
N ARG A 56 -6.94 0.35 7.95
CA ARG A 56 -7.50 0.16 6.61
C ARG A 56 -6.82 1.09 5.60
N SER A 57 -6.63 2.37 5.94
CA SER A 57 -5.94 3.32 5.06
C SER A 57 -4.47 2.94 4.84
N LEU A 58 -3.78 2.47 5.87
CA LEU A 58 -2.40 2.00 5.76
C LEU A 58 -2.30 0.75 4.87
N ASN A 59 -3.19 -0.22 5.05
CA ASN A 59 -3.24 -1.41 4.19
C ASN A 59 -3.51 -1.03 2.72
N GLN A 60 -4.44 -0.11 2.47
CA GLN A 60 -4.71 0.38 1.11
C GLN A 60 -3.47 1.04 0.49
N ALA A 61 -2.79 1.93 1.22
CA ALA A 61 -1.57 2.56 0.75
C ALA A 61 -0.45 1.54 0.47
N GLN A 62 -0.32 0.52 1.32
CA GLN A 62 0.66 -0.54 1.15
C GLN A 62 0.36 -1.41 -0.08
N ASP A 63 -0.90 -1.74 -0.34
CA ASP A 63 -1.29 -2.52 -1.51
C ASP A 63 -1.10 -1.73 -2.81
N HIS A 64 -1.39 -0.42 -2.79
CA HIS A 64 -1.03 0.47 -3.91
C HIS A 64 0.47 0.51 -4.16
N TYR A 65 1.30 0.60 -3.10
CA TYR A 65 2.75 0.56 -3.25
C TYR A 65 3.25 -0.78 -3.81
N LYS A 66 2.68 -1.91 -3.36
CA LYS A 66 3.02 -3.24 -3.90
C LYS A 66 2.65 -3.37 -5.38
N GLN A 67 1.47 -2.89 -5.78
CA GLN A 67 1.05 -2.88 -7.18
C GLN A 67 2.01 -2.02 -8.01
N LEU A 68 2.29 -0.79 -7.58
CA LEU A 68 3.19 0.10 -8.28
C LEU A 68 4.61 -0.48 -8.39
N TYR A 69 5.11 -1.10 -7.32
CA TYR A 69 6.40 -1.78 -7.32
C TYR A 69 6.42 -3.00 -8.25
N ALA A 70 5.33 -3.76 -8.34
CA ALA A 70 5.22 -4.87 -9.28
C ALA A 70 5.21 -4.38 -10.74
N HIS A 71 4.50 -3.29 -11.03
CA HIS A 71 4.53 -2.63 -12.34
C HIS A 71 5.92 -2.11 -12.68
N TYR A 72 6.57 -1.41 -11.75
CA TYR A 72 7.95 -0.94 -11.90
C TYR A 72 8.92 -2.10 -12.14
N LYS A 73 8.82 -3.19 -11.36
CA LYS A 73 9.68 -4.37 -11.52
C LYS A 73 9.48 -5.03 -12.89
N ARG A 74 8.24 -5.10 -13.39
CA ARG A 74 7.92 -5.63 -14.72
C ARG A 74 8.45 -4.71 -15.82
N ALA A 75 8.29 -3.39 -15.68
CA ALA A 75 8.83 -2.41 -16.62
C ALA A 75 10.36 -2.40 -16.63
N LEU A 76 11.00 -2.50 -15.46
CA LEU A 76 12.46 -2.60 -15.33
C LEU A 76 12.98 -3.91 -15.93
N ALA A 77 12.28 -5.03 -15.73
CA ALA A 77 12.64 -6.29 -16.36
C ALA A 77 12.51 -6.22 -17.89
N ALA A 78 11.44 -5.59 -18.40
CA ALA A 78 11.27 -5.35 -19.83
C ALA A 78 12.32 -4.39 -20.42
N SER A 79 12.72 -3.36 -19.66
CA SER A 79 13.78 -2.41 -20.05
C SER A 79 15.16 -3.06 -20.05
N LYS A 80 15.47 -3.94 -19.08
CA LYS A 80 16.71 -4.73 -19.07
C LYS A 80 16.77 -5.77 -20.20
N LEU A 81 15.60 -6.20 -20.70
CA LEU A 81 15.44 -7.01 -21.91
C LEU A 81 15.73 -6.23 -23.21
N GLY A 82 16.10 -4.94 -23.12
CA GLY A 82 16.56 -4.16 -24.26
C GLY A 82 18.07 -4.21 -24.45
N GLU A 83 18.85 -4.27 -23.37
CA GLU A 83 20.31 -4.11 -23.42
C GLU A 83 21.00 -5.36 -24.01
N SER A 84 20.70 -6.56 -23.50
CA SER A 84 21.30 -7.81 -24.04
C SER A 84 20.87 -8.08 -25.48
N GLU A 85 19.62 -7.81 -25.80
CA GLU A 85 19.01 -7.99 -27.12
C GLU A 85 19.57 -6.98 -28.11
N ARG A 86 19.78 -5.72 -27.70
CA ARG A 86 20.48 -4.69 -28.46
C ARG A 86 21.94 -5.06 -28.71
N GLN A 87 22.68 -5.52 -27.69
CA GLN A 87 24.07 -5.97 -27.84
C GLN A 87 24.17 -7.16 -28.80
N THR A 88 23.20 -8.08 -28.75
CA THR A 88 23.12 -9.20 -29.68
C THR A 88 22.84 -8.73 -31.11
N LEU A 89 21.93 -7.78 -31.30
CA LEU A 89 21.63 -7.19 -32.62
C LEU A 89 22.82 -6.42 -33.20
N LEU A 90 23.55 -5.67 -32.37
CA LEU A 90 24.78 -4.98 -32.77
C LEU A 90 25.87 -5.97 -33.19
N ALA A 91 26.04 -7.07 -32.46
CA ALA A 91 26.99 -8.12 -32.82
C ALA A 91 26.61 -8.82 -34.15
N ILE A 92 25.32 -9.02 -34.42
CA ILE A 92 24.83 -9.55 -35.70
C ILE A 92 25.10 -8.55 -36.84
N ALA A 93 24.80 -7.27 -36.64
CA ALA A 93 25.06 -6.22 -37.63
C ALA A 93 26.55 -6.12 -38.00
N GLU A 94 27.44 -6.30 -37.03
CA GLU A 94 28.89 -6.28 -37.26
C GLU A 94 29.38 -7.52 -38.02
N LYS A 95 28.85 -8.71 -37.72
CA LYS A 95 29.12 -9.93 -38.51
C LYS A 95 28.63 -9.79 -39.95
N LEU A 96 27.47 -9.19 -40.16
CA LEU A 96 26.92 -8.93 -41.50
C LEU A 96 27.78 -7.92 -42.28
N ARG A 97 28.32 -6.89 -41.61
CA ARG A 97 29.27 -5.94 -42.23
C ARG A 97 30.54 -6.64 -42.71
N ILE A 98 31.13 -7.51 -41.89
CA ILE A 98 32.33 -8.26 -42.24
C ILE A 98 32.05 -9.22 -43.41
N ALA A 99 30.90 -9.90 -43.39
CA ALA A 99 30.48 -10.78 -44.48
C ALA A 99 30.28 -10.01 -45.79
N ALA A 100 29.57 -8.89 -45.77
CA ALA A 100 29.38 -8.02 -46.93
C ALA A 100 30.71 -7.51 -47.50
N ALA A 101 31.61 -7.03 -46.64
CA ALA A 101 32.95 -6.59 -47.04
C ALA A 101 33.76 -7.74 -47.68
N THR A 102 33.65 -8.95 -47.14
CA THR A 102 34.33 -10.14 -47.68
C THR A 102 33.76 -10.53 -49.04
N PHE A 103 32.42 -10.56 -49.21
CA PHE A 103 31.79 -10.86 -50.49
C PHE A 103 32.06 -9.80 -51.57
N SER A 104 32.14 -8.52 -51.17
CA SER A 104 32.54 -7.43 -52.06
C SER A 104 33.99 -7.62 -52.56
N ALA A 105 34.90 -8.08 -51.69
CA ALA A 105 36.30 -8.36 -52.03
C ALA A 105 36.45 -9.60 -52.93
N PHE A 106 35.60 -10.62 -52.77
CA PHE A 106 35.58 -11.81 -53.63
C PHE A 106 34.80 -11.63 -54.94
N ARG A 107 34.21 -10.45 -55.19
CA ARG A 107 33.38 -10.14 -56.37
C ARG A 107 32.26 -11.16 -56.62
N THR A 108 31.85 -11.89 -55.59
CA THR A 108 30.86 -12.96 -55.63
C THR A 108 29.48 -12.36 -55.38
N GLY A 109 28.76 -12.09 -56.47
CA GLY A 109 27.33 -11.81 -56.48
C GLY A 109 26.92 -10.51 -55.78
N LYS A 110 26.81 -9.41 -56.56
CA LYS A 110 26.19 -8.12 -56.20
C LYS A 110 24.84 -8.21 -55.46
N LYS A 111 24.16 -9.35 -55.53
CA LYS A 111 22.90 -9.64 -54.85
C LYS A 111 23.10 -9.94 -53.36
N LEU A 112 24.07 -10.79 -53.00
CA LEU A 112 24.35 -11.15 -51.59
C LEU A 112 24.89 -9.96 -50.78
N GLU A 113 25.70 -9.12 -51.42
CA GLU A 113 26.18 -7.88 -50.80
C GLU A 113 25.03 -6.92 -50.48
N ARG A 114 24.09 -6.74 -51.41
CA ARG A 114 22.88 -5.93 -51.15
C ARG A 114 22.00 -6.54 -50.06
N ASP A 115 21.78 -7.85 -50.10
CA ASP A 115 20.92 -8.53 -49.12
C ASP A 115 21.52 -8.46 -47.70
N THR A 116 22.85 -8.57 -47.57
CA THR A 116 23.55 -8.46 -46.27
C THR A 116 23.56 -7.03 -45.73
N LEU A 117 23.68 -6.01 -46.59
CA LEU A 117 23.54 -4.61 -46.20
C LEU A 117 22.11 -4.28 -45.78
N MET A 118 21.09 -4.75 -46.51
CA MET A 118 19.68 -4.56 -46.11
C MET A 118 19.39 -5.21 -44.75
N LEU A 119 19.92 -6.41 -44.50
CA LEU A 119 19.73 -7.09 -43.22
C LEU A 119 20.44 -6.40 -42.06
N ARG A 120 21.61 -5.78 -42.32
CA ARG A 120 22.31 -4.92 -41.37
C ARG A 120 21.48 -3.68 -41.04
N ASP A 121 20.96 -2.99 -42.04
CA ASP A 121 20.17 -1.77 -41.84
C ASP A 121 18.86 -2.08 -41.10
N GLN A 122 18.25 -3.23 -41.37
CA GLN A 122 17.11 -3.72 -40.61
C GLN A 122 17.47 -4.04 -39.15
N ALA A 123 18.61 -4.70 -38.90
CA ALA A 123 19.08 -4.97 -37.54
C ALA A 123 19.39 -3.67 -36.77
N LEU A 124 19.96 -2.66 -37.44
CA LEU A 124 20.21 -1.34 -36.84
C LEU A 124 18.90 -0.60 -36.55
N ALA A 125 17.91 -0.66 -37.45
CA ALA A 125 16.59 -0.06 -37.24
C ALA A 125 15.87 -0.69 -36.03
N ILE A 126 15.95 -2.01 -35.87
CA ILE A 126 15.38 -2.70 -34.70
C ILE A 126 16.15 -2.33 -33.43
N ALA A 127 17.48 -2.20 -33.48
CA ALA A 127 18.29 -1.77 -32.34
C ALA A 127 17.97 -0.34 -31.89
N THR A 128 17.62 0.55 -32.82
CA THR A 128 17.15 1.92 -32.50
C THR A 128 15.75 1.94 -31.91
N LEU A 129 14.88 1.00 -32.29
CA LEU A 129 13.53 0.86 -31.69
C LEU A 129 13.57 0.28 -30.27
N LEU A 130 14.62 -0.51 -29.96
CA LEU A 130 14.89 -1.05 -28.63
C LEU A 130 15.63 -0.06 -27.71
N GLU A 131 16.01 1.11 -28.23
CA GLU A 131 16.53 2.18 -27.37
C GLU A 131 15.43 2.56 -26.37
N PRO A 132 15.67 2.46 -25.05
CA PRO A 132 14.68 2.87 -24.08
C PRO A 132 14.32 4.31 -24.40
N SER A 133 13.03 4.57 -24.56
CA SER A 133 12.47 5.90 -24.70
C SER A 133 12.87 6.72 -23.48
N ALA A 134 14.04 7.34 -23.54
CA ALA A 134 14.53 8.34 -22.59
C ALA A 134 13.77 9.67 -22.73
N GLN A 135 12.55 9.61 -23.28
CA GLN A 135 11.70 10.74 -23.64
C GLN A 135 10.44 10.81 -22.75
N GLU A 136 10.53 10.35 -21.51
CA GLU A 136 9.56 10.66 -20.44
C GLU A 136 10.30 11.19 -19.19
N ALA A 137 11.29 12.05 -19.41
CA ALA A 137 11.90 12.88 -18.38
C ALA A 137 12.19 14.29 -18.94
N ALA A 138 11.13 15.04 -19.23
CA ALA A 138 11.17 16.49 -19.41
C ALA A 138 9.86 17.09 -18.88
#